data_AF-A0A930T875-F1
#
_entry.id   AF-A0A930T875-F1
#
_cell.length_a   1.000
_cell.length_b   1.000
_cell.length_c   1.000
_cell.angle_alpha   90.00
_cell.angle_beta   90.00
_cell.angle_gamma   90.00
#
_symmetry.space_group_name_H-M   'P 1'
#
loop_
_entity.id
_entity.type
_entity.pdbx_description
1 polymer ?
#
loop_
_entity_poly.entity_id
_entity_poly.type
_entity_poly.pdbx_seq_one_letter_code
_entity_poly.pdbx_strand_id
1 'polypeptide(L)'
;MKRYLSRLLSLVLVIAIGLMGCSSSDPNSLTGNYSQDTLTVVNIMRNAIELPDDEPSKAAIQSEARQKINDFAARYQRNASVASLSSFTTMRTALNSLAGHYSSYPNRPVPQKLKDRLELELKQVESALQRGA
;
A
#
# COMPACT_ATOMS: atom_id res chain seq x y z
N MET A 1 -33.61 8.09 31.99
CA MET A 1 -32.89 6.83 31.71
C MET A 1 -32.49 6.69 30.23
N LYS A 2 -33.34 6.97 29.24
CA LYS A 2 -33.02 6.84 27.78
C LYS A 2 -31.87 7.72 27.27
N ARG A 3 -31.70 8.94 27.81
CA ARG A 3 -30.61 9.88 27.43
C ARG A 3 -29.22 9.40 27.88
N TYR A 4 -29.14 8.72 29.02
CA TYR A 4 -27.88 8.15 29.51
C TYR A 4 -27.49 6.93 28.69
N LEU A 5 -28.46 6.07 28.34
CA LEU A 5 -28.24 4.92 27.46
C LEU A 5 -27.69 5.34 26.08
N SER A 6 -28.26 6.41 25.50
CA SER A 6 -27.82 6.93 24.20
C SER A 6 -26.43 7.54 24.26
N ARG A 7 -26.08 8.23 25.36
CA ARG A 7 -24.73 8.79 25.58
C ARG A 7 -23.69 7.70 25.80
N LEU A 8 -24.06 6.62 26.48
CA LEU A 8 -23.18 5.47 26.71
C LEU A 8 -22.92 4.72 25.39
N LEU A 9 -23.95 4.55 24.56
CA LEU A 9 -23.81 3.96 23.22
C LEU A 9 -22.89 4.78 22.31
N SER A 10 -23.00 6.11 22.32
CA SER A 10 -22.10 6.97 21.54
C SER A 10 -20.66 6.92 22.05
N LEU A 11 -20.45 6.78 23.36
CA LEU A 11 -19.11 6.67 23.95
C LEU A 11 -18.46 5.32 23.58
N VAL A 12 -19.23 4.23 23.62
CA VAL A 12 -18.80 2.91 23.16
C VAL A 12 -18.49 2.92 21.67
N LEU A 13 -19.28 3.62 20.84
CA LEU A 13 -19.03 3.72 19.40
C LEU A 13 -17.74 4.49 19.09
N VAL A 14 -17.49 5.60 19.81
CA VAL A 14 -16.23 6.38 19.66
C VAL A 14 -15.01 5.56 20.10
N ILE A 15 -15.15 4.79 21.18
CA ILE A 15 -14.10 3.88 21.64
C ILE A 15 -13.89 2.73 20.65
N ALA A 16 -14.94 2.16 20.08
CA ALA A 16 -14.85 1.08 19.08
C ALA A 16 -14.17 1.56 17.78
N ILE A 17 -14.49 2.77 17.32
CA ILE A 17 -13.82 3.38 16.15
C ILE A 17 -12.35 3.73 16.48
N GLY A 18 -12.06 4.17 17.71
CA GLY A 18 -10.69 4.42 18.17
C GLY A 18 -9.84 3.15 18.30
N LEU A 19 -10.45 2.00 18.63
CA LEU A 19 -9.78 0.71 18.80
C LEU A 19 -9.62 -0.08 17.49
N MET A 20 -10.36 0.24 16.43
CA MET A 20 -10.11 -0.33 15.09
C MET A 20 -8.92 0.33 14.37
N GLY A 21 -8.29 1.33 15.00
CA GLY A 21 -6.95 1.81 14.66
C GLY A 21 -5.84 1.00 15.34
N CYS A 22 -5.96 -0.32 15.41
CA CYS A 22 -4.87 -1.20 15.84
C CYS A 22 -3.71 -1.08 14.84
N SER A 23 -2.78 -0.20 15.16
CA SER A 23 -1.45 -0.14 14.56
C SER A 23 -0.66 -1.31 15.13
N SER A 24 -0.89 -2.49 14.55
CA SER A 24 0.05 -3.60 14.67
C SER A 24 1.40 -3.07 14.19
N SER A 25 2.39 -3.04 15.09
CA SER A 25 3.77 -2.68 14.78
C SER A 25 4.37 -3.77 13.88
N ASP A 26 4.00 -3.69 12.61
CA ASP A 26 4.42 -4.57 11.55
C ASP A 26 5.87 -4.19 11.19
N PRO A 27 6.81 -5.15 11.05
CA PRO A 27 8.17 -4.84 10.58
C PRO A 27 8.20 -4.20 9.18
N ASN A 28 7.13 -4.36 8.39
CA ASN A 28 6.90 -3.64 7.14
C ASN A 28 6.10 -2.33 7.31
N SER A 29 6.01 -1.81 8.53
CA SER A 29 5.37 -0.51 8.78
C SER A 29 6.26 0.62 8.26
N LEU A 30 5.60 1.64 7.75
CA LEU A 30 6.27 2.81 7.19
C LEU A 30 6.97 3.55 8.33
N THR A 31 8.29 3.72 8.21
CA THR A 31 9.16 4.35 9.20
C THR A 31 9.11 5.88 9.13
N GLY A 32 8.71 6.43 7.97
CA GLY A 32 8.69 7.85 7.69
C GLY A 32 9.86 8.30 6.83
N ASN A 33 10.92 7.48 6.73
CA ASN A 33 12.00 7.69 5.79
C ASN A 33 11.53 7.30 4.38
N TYR A 34 11.36 8.29 3.50
CA TYR A 34 10.83 8.08 2.15
C TYR A 34 11.62 7.04 1.36
N SER A 35 12.95 7.10 1.35
CA SER A 35 13.78 6.18 0.56
C SER A 35 13.64 4.75 1.08
N GLN A 36 13.71 4.55 2.41
CA GLN A 36 13.55 3.23 3.01
C GLN A 36 12.15 2.67 2.80
N ASP A 37 11.13 3.49 3.05
CA ASP A 37 9.72 3.10 2.92
C ASP A 37 9.38 2.77 1.46
N THR A 38 9.95 3.51 0.50
CA THR A 38 9.78 3.21 -0.92
C THR A 38 10.41 1.87 -1.29
N LEU A 39 11.62 1.56 -0.81
CA LEU A 39 12.26 0.26 -1.05
C LEU A 39 11.46 -0.90 -0.44
N THR A 40 10.92 -0.71 0.77
CA THR A 40 10.03 -1.69 1.40
C THR A 40 8.80 -1.96 0.54
N VAL A 41 8.14 -0.91 0.03
CA VAL A 41 6.95 -1.05 -0.85
C VAL A 41 7.30 -1.70 -2.19
N VAL A 42 8.46 -1.37 -2.78
CA VAL A 42 8.95 -2.04 -4.01
C VAL A 42 9.07 -3.55 -3.79
N ASN A 43 9.69 -3.95 -2.69
CA ASN A 43 9.87 -5.37 -2.38
C ASN A 43 8.54 -6.09 -2.15
N ILE A 44 7.60 -5.45 -1.43
CA ILE A 44 6.24 -5.99 -1.24
C ILE A 44 5.54 -6.18 -2.60
N MET A 45 5.63 -5.19 -3.50
CA MET A 45 5.05 -5.31 -4.84
C MET A 45 5.68 -6.43 -5.65
N ARG A 46 7.01 -6.53 -5.64
CA ARG A 46 7.74 -7.56 -6.39
C ARG A 46 7.32 -8.95 -5.91
N ASN A 47 7.30 -9.17 -4.59
CA ASN A 47 6.79 -10.39 -3.98
C ASN A 47 5.34 -10.66 -4.39
N ALA A 48 4.45 -9.66 -4.30
CA ALA A 48 3.03 -9.80 -4.65
C ALA A 48 2.78 -10.18 -6.11
N ILE A 49 3.69 -9.82 -7.02
CA ILE A 49 3.60 -10.13 -8.46
C ILE A 49 4.23 -11.51 -8.78
N GLU A 50 5.24 -11.92 -8.01
CA GLU A 50 5.93 -13.21 -8.15
C GLU A 50 5.20 -14.38 -7.47
N LEU A 51 4.20 -14.09 -6.62
CA LEU A 51 3.43 -15.11 -5.93
C LEU A 51 2.81 -16.16 -6.88
N PRO A 52 2.94 -17.47 -6.57
CA PRO A 52 2.33 -18.53 -7.35
C PRO A 52 0.81 -18.39 -7.39
N ASP A 53 0.21 -18.79 -8.51
CA ASP A 53 -1.23 -18.62 -8.71
C ASP A 53 -2.11 -19.54 -7.85
N ASP A 54 -1.53 -20.63 -7.34
CA ASP A 54 -2.21 -21.69 -6.59
C ASP A 54 -2.16 -21.49 -5.06
N GLU A 55 -1.63 -20.36 -4.60
CA GLU A 55 -1.50 -20.08 -3.16
C GLU A 55 -2.85 -19.64 -2.55
N PRO A 56 -3.42 -20.37 -1.57
CA PRO A 56 -4.63 -19.97 -0.86
C PRO A 56 -4.45 -18.66 -0.08
N SER A 57 -3.21 -18.31 0.26
CA SER A 57 -2.82 -17.07 0.95
C SER A 57 -2.80 -15.83 0.03
N LYS A 58 -2.92 -16.01 -1.29
CA LYS A 58 -2.75 -14.93 -2.29
C LYS A 58 -3.72 -13.76 -2.08
N ALA A 59 -4.99 -14.04 -1.78
CA ALA A 59 -5.97 -12.98 -1.56
C ALA A 59 -5.62 -12.11 -0.34
N ALA A 60 -5.12 -12.75 0.73
CA ALA A 60 -4.66 -12.05 1.94
C ALA A 60 -3.43 -11.19 1.63
N ILE A 61 -2.43 -11.75 0.93
CA ILE A 61 -1.20 -11.02 0.57
C ILE A 61 -1.50 -9.86 -0.38
N GLN A 62 -2.40 -10.04 -1.34
CA GLN A 62 -2.84 -8.95 -2.22
C GLN A 62 -3.57 -7.85 -1.44
N SER A 63 -4.40 -8.21 -0.46
CA SER A 63 -5.09 -7.24 0.39
C SER A 63 -4.09 -6.46 1.25
N GLU A 64 -3.13 -7.15 1.86
CA GLU A 64 -2.06 -6.55 2.65
C GLU A 64 -1.21 -5.61 1.79
N ALA A 65 -0.82 -6.05 0.59
CA ALA A 65 -0.08 -5.22 -0.36
C ALA A 65 -0.87 -3.96 -0.73
N ARG A 66 -2.16 -4.09 -1.07
CA ARG A 66 -3.04 -2.93 -1.35
C ARG A 66 -3.10 -1.96 -0.16
N GLN A 67 -3.18 -2.48 1.06
CA GLN A 67 -3.25 -1.66 2.26
C GLN A 67 -1.93 -0.89 2.47
N LYS A 68 -0.78 -1.57 2.46
CA LYS A 68 0.54 -0.92 2.61
C LYS A 68 0.81 0.12 1.52
N ILE A 69 0.35 -0.15 0.30
CA ILE A 69 0.38 0.77 -0.82
C ILE A 69 -0.44 2.05 -0.55
N ASN A 70 -1.66 1.89 -0.06
CA ASN A 70 -2.53 3.01 0.28
C ASN A 70 -1.94 3.83 1.44
N ASP A 71 -1.38 3.18 2.45
CA ASP A 71 -0.73 3.83 3.57
C ASP A 71 0.49 4.66 3.11
N PHE A 72 1.29 4.13 2.18
CA PHE A 72 2.42 4.82 1.58
C PHE A 72 1.97 6.07 0.81
N ALA A 73 0.98 5.91 -0.07
CA ALA A 73 0.43 7.02 -0.83
C ALA A 73 -0.18 8.07 0.11
N ALA A 74 -0.95 7.67 1.12
CA ALA A 74 -1.59 8.57 2.08
C ALA A 74 -0.58 9.40 2.87
N ARG A 75 0.52 8.77 3.28
CA ARG A 75 1.61 9.43 4.03
C ARG A 75 2.34 10.46 3.17
N TYR A 76 2.76 10.07 1.97
CA TYR A 76 3.68 10.88 1.18
C TYR A 76 3.01 11.84 0.20
N GLN A 77 1.74 11.63 -0.18
CA GLN A 77 1.04 12.51 -1.13
C GLN A 77 0.89 13.96 -0.64
N ARG A 78 0.85 14.18 0.68
CA ARG A 78 0.67 15.51 1.28
C ARG A 78 1.98 16.27 1.42
N ASN A 79 3.11 15.58 1.29
CA ASN A 79 4.42 16.20 1.36
C ASN A 79 4.84 16.70 -0.03
N ALA A 80 4.82 18.01 -0.24
CA ALA A 80 5.15 18.63 -1.53
C ALA A 80 6.58 18.30 -2.00
N SER A 81 7.53 18.10 -1.07
CA SER A 81 8.91 17.75 -1.44
C SER A 81 9.04 16.33 -1.99
N VAL A 82 8.15 15.42 -1.57
CA VAL A 82 8.11 14.04 -2.06
C VAL A 82 7.20 13.92 -3.28
N ALA A 83 6.09 14.66 -3.29
CA ALA A 83 5.11 14.64 -4.37
C ALA A 83 5.68 15.10 -5.72
N SER A 84 6.72 15.94 -5.71
CA SER A 84 7.42 16.41 -6.91
C SER A 84 8.49 15.43 -7.43
N LEU A 85 8.85 14.41 -6.65
CA LEU A 85 9.88 13.45 -7.04
C LEU A 85 9.38 12.53 -8.16
N SER A 86 10.23 12.34 -9.16
CA SER A 86 9.97 11.40 -10.25
C SER A 86 9.81 9.94 -9.76
N SER A 87 10.53 9.57 -8.70
CA SER A 87 10.37 8.27 -8.02
C SER A 87 8.96 8.09 -7.46
N PHE A 88 8.39 9.13 -6.85
CA PHE A 88 7.05 9.07 -6.27
C PHE A 88 5.96 9.00 -7.35
N THR A 89 6.07 9.79 -8.42
CA THR A 89 5.09 9.78 -9.51
C THR A 89 5.13 8.47 -10.30
N THR A 90 6.33 7.92 -10.54
CA THR A 90 6.50 6.60 -11.17
C THR A 90 5.92 5.51 -10.30
N MET A 91 6.20 5.54 -8.99
CA MET A 91 5.61 4.61 -8.03
C MET A 91 4.08 4.68 -8.10
N ARG A 92 3.46 5.86 -8.02
CA ARG A 92 2.00 6.00 -8.10
C ARG A 92 1.40 5.41 -9.38
N THR A 93 2.10 5.51 -10.51
CA THR A 93 1.67 4.90 -11.77
C THR A 93 1.66 3.37 -11.70
N ALA A 94 2.72 2.79 -11.14
CA ALA A 94 2.82 1.35 -10.90
C ALA A 94 1.72 0.86 -9.94
N LEU A 95 1.51 1.60 -8.85
CA LEU A 95 0.48 1.33 -7.85
C LEU A 95 -0.92 1.34 -8.44
N ASN A 96 -1.26 2.39 -9.19
CA ASN A 96 -2.58 2.51 -9.83
C ASN A 96 -2.81 1.41 -10.87
N SER A 97 -1.75 1.03 -11.60
CA SER A 97 -1.82 -0.06 -12.58
C SER A 97 -2.14 -1.40 -11.91
N LEU A 98 -1.44 -1.73 -10.83
CA LEU A 98 -1.65 -2.98 -10.08
C LEU A 98 -3.02 -2.98 -9.39
N ALA A 99 -3.39 -1.88 -8.73
CA ALA A 99 -4.68 -1.72 -8.08
C ALA A 99 -5.84 -1.82 -9.08
N GLY A 100 -5.68 -1.25 -10.28
CA GLY A 100 -6.66 -1.33 -11.36
C GLY A 100 -6.89 -2.76 -11.83
N HIS A 101 -5.82 -3.52 -12.10
CA HIS A 101 -5.92 -4.94 -12.47
C HIS A 101 -6.66 -5.74 -11.40
N TYR A 102 -6.28 -5.54 -10.15
CA TYR A 102 -6.84 -6.20 -8.99
C TYR A 102 -8.29 -5.80 -8.66
N SER A 103 -8.75 -4.62 -9.10
CA SER A 103 -10.14 -4.20 -9.01
C SER A 103 -10.99 -4.83 -10.11
N SER A 104 -10.48 -4.84 -11.35
CA SER A 104 -11.20 -5.40 -12.51
C SER A 104 -11.19 -6.93 -12.55
N TYR A 105 -10.12 -7.56 -12.08
CA TYR A 105 -9.89 -9.00 -12.21
C TYR A 105 -9.32 -9.61 -10.91
N PRO A 106 -10.10 -9.64 -9.81
CA PRO A 106 -9.62 -10.09 -8.50
C PRO A 106 -9.16 -11.56 -8.50
N ASN A 107 -9.79 -12.41 -9.30
CA ASN A 107 -9.51 -13.84 -9.37
C ASN A 107 -8.58 -14.22 -10.54
N ARG A 108 -7.99 -13.24 -11.25
CA ARG A 108 -7.08 -13.53 -12.36
C ARG A 108 -5.64 -13.17 -12.02
N PRO A 109 -4.67 -13.95 -12.51
CA PRO A 109 -3.27 -13.58 -12.39
C PRO A 109 -2.98 -12.25 -13.07
N VAL A 110 -1.96 -11.55 -12.57
CA VAL A 110 -1.43 -10.34 -13.23
C VAL A 110 -0.84 -10.76 -14.58
N PRO A 111 -1.28 -10.19 -15.72
CA PRO A 111 -0.78 -10.55 -17.03
C PRO A 111 0.73 -10.29 -17.15
N GLN A 112 1.46 -11.15 -17.86
CA GLN A 112 2.91 -11.03 -17.99
C GLN A 112 3.35 -9.63 -18.47
N LYS A 113 2.67 -9.07 -19.49
CA LYS A 113 2.94 -7.70 -19.97
C LYS A 113 2.83 -6.64 -18.87
N LEU A 114 1.89 -6.80 -17.94
CA LEU A 114 1.76 -5.90 -16.81
C LEU A 114 2.86 -6.13 -15.79
N LYS A 115 3.25 -7.38 -15.53
CA LYS A 115 4.41 -7.70 -14.67
C LYS A 115 5.68 -7.05 -15.20
N ASP A 116 5.98 -7.22 -16.48
CA ASP A 116 7.18 -6.68 -17.12
C ASP A 116 7.21 -5.14 -17.03
N ARG A 117 6.06 -4.49 -17.26
CA ARG A 117 5.93 -3.03 -17.12
C ARG A 117 6.15 -2.58 -15.68
N LEU A 118 5.52 -3.24 -14.71
CA LEU A 118 5.69 -2.92 -13.30
C LEU A 118 7.15 -3.12 -12.88
N GLU A 119 7.83 -4.15 -13.36
CA GLU A 119 9.24 -4.39 -13.04
C GLU A 119 10.14 -3.26 -13.57
N LEU A 120 9.88 -2.76 -14.78
CA LEU A 120 10.59 -1.61 -15.34
C LEU A 120 10.36 -0.33 -14.51
N GLU A 121 9.10 -0.06 -14.14
CA GLU A 121 8.73 1.10 -13.32
C GLU A 121 9.40 1.01 -11.93
N LEU A 122 9.41 -0.16 -11.30
CA LEU A 122 10.06 -0.39 -10.01
C LEU A 122 11.58 -0.21 -10.10
N LYS A 123 12.24 -0.71 -11.15
CA LYS A 123 13.68 -0.48 -11.39
C LYS A 123 14.00 0.99 -11.58
N GLN A 124 13.12 1.73 -12.27
CA GLN A 124 13.28 3.17 -12.44
C GLN A 124 13.19 3.92 -11.10
N VAL A 125 12.28 3.49 -10.22
CA VAL A 125 12.16 4.04 -8.87
C VAL A 125 13.42 3.74 -8.05
N GLU A 126 13.91 2.50 -8.04
CA GLU A 126 15.15 2.11 -7.34
C GLU A 126 16.34 2.95 -7.82
N SER A 127 16.49 3.14 -9.14
CA SER A 127 17.55 3.97 -9.72
C SER A 127 17.40 5.46 -9.39
N ALA A 128 16.17 5.97 -9.28
CA ALA A 128 15.93 7.34 -8.85
C ALA A 128 16.32 7.54 -7.38
N LEU A 129 15.98 6.59 -6.49
CA LEU A 129 16.37 6.63 -5.08
C LEU A 129 17.89 6.57 -4.88
N GLN A 130 18.58 5.71 -5.65
CA GLN A 130 20.05 5.63 -5.59
C GLN A 130 20.75 6.94 -5.99
N ARG A 131 20.10 7.77 -6.82
CA ARG A 131 20.61 9.08 -7.22
C ARG A 131 20.31 10.19 -6.20
N GLY A 132 19.68 9.87 -5.07
CA GLY A 132 19.37 10.81 -4.00
C GLY A 132 18.07 11.58 -4.18
N ALA A 133 17.11 11.02 -4.92
CA ALA A 133 15.73 11.53 -4.96
C ALA A 133 15.02 11.34 -3.61
#